data_AF-A0A6N7AGI3-F1
#
_entry.id   AF-A0A6N7AGI3-F1
#
_cell.length_a   1.000
_cell.length_b   1.000
_cell.length_c   1.000
_cell.angle_alpha   90.00
_cell.angle_beta   90.00
_cell.angle_gamma   90.00
#
_symmetry.space_group_name_H-M   'P 1'
#
loop_
_entity.id
_entity.type
_entity.pdbx_description
1 polymer ?
#
loop_
_entity_poly.entity_id
_entity_poly.type
_entity_poly.pdbx_seq_one_letter_code
_entity_poly.pdbx_strand_id
1 'polypeptide(L)'
;MWLRQQTNGEIRSIRLALSRLVLETAEAPVYLAILYDIGESRSHNRWLEYMAHHDSLTGLPNRLLLLDRLHMTCSIAQRQQRMAALLFVNLDRFRMINETRSHDSSDIVLREASERIQRCVRDSDTVARLGGDEFALILTTIGKGSDADIIAGRILKGMTQPFNVADSPIFLTASCGITLLPDDGTDPPTLLRHAGMALFEAQETGGGVYRFFTPQMKSLAQERLDLERKLREALVQEKFLVFYQPIVDLEHRQVVGAEALLRLEDETGVPNTTSSFLSVAEETNLIGQIGM
;
A
#
# COMPACT_ATOMS: atom_id res chain seq x y z
N MET A 1 34.76 26.97 14.42
CA MET A 1 35.55 26.84 13.18
C MET A 1 35.62 25.35 12.83
N TRP A 2 35.40 24.98 11.56
CA TRP A 2 35.48 23.59 11.10
C TRP A 2 36.90 23.33 10.63
N LEU A 3 37.57 22.34 11.23
CA LEU A 3 38.91 21.95 10.83
C LEU A 3 38.83 20.54 10.25
N ARG A 4 39.27 20.39 9.00
CA ARG A 4 39.58 19.10 8.41
C ARG A 4 41.02 18.79 8.76
N GLN A 5 41.24 17.79 9.59
CA GLN A 5 42.57 17.31 9.92
C GLN A 5 42.79 15.95 9.24
N GLN A 6 43.88 15.82 8.50
CA GLN A 6 44.40 14.52 8.07
C GLN A 6 45.31 14.00 9.18
N THR A 7 44.93 12.89 9.80
CA THR A 7 45.83 12.08 10.62
C THR A 7 45.72 10.67 10.08
N ASN A 8 46.81 10.12 9.55
CA ASN A 8 46.86 8.77 8.93
C ASN A 8 45.91 8.51 7.75
N GLY A 9 45.53 9.54 6.99
CA GLY A 9 44.70 9.40 5.79
C GLY A 9 43.18 9.40 6.02
N GLU A 10 42.71 9.34 7.27
CA GLU A 10 41.30 9.53 7.61
C GLU A 10 40.94 11.01 7.73
N ILE A 11 39.85 11.42 7.09
CA ILE A 11 39.29 12.77 7.22
C ILE A 11 38.29 12.76 8.38
N ARG A 12 38.59 13.50 9.45
CA ARG A 12 37.65 13.67 10.59
C ARG A 12 37.05 15.07 10.64
N SER A 13 35.79 15.13 11.04
CA SER A 13 35.07 16.39 11.27
C SER A 13 35.21 16.77 12.73
N ILE A 14 35.89 17.87 13.02
CA ILE A 14 36.13 18.36 14.38
C ILE A 14 35.48 19.73 14.56
N ARG A 15 34.80 19.93 15.68
CA ARG A 15 34.32 21.24 16.13
C ARG A 15 35.26 21.79 17.18
N LEU A 16 35.87 22.94 16.88
CA LEU A 16 36.70 23.70 17.81
C LEU A 16 35.86 24.77 18.51
N ALA A 17 35.85 24.73 19.85
CA ALA A 17 35.41 25.83 20.71
C ALA A 17 36.63 26.45 21.39
N LEU A 18 36.80 27.77 21.23
CA LEU A 18 37.92 28.52 21.80
C LEU A 18 37.36 29.57 22.76
N SER A 19 37.78 29.52 24.03
CA SER A 19 37.40 30.48 25.05
C SER A 19 38.65 31.08 25.68
N ARG A 20 38.68 32.41 25.88
CA ARG A 20 39.76 33.06 26.61
C ARG A 20 39.50 32.90 28.11
N LEU A 21 40.50 32.41 28.84
CA LEU A 21 40.49 32.36 30.30
C LEU A 21 41.15 33.62 30.84
N VAL A 22 40.47 34.31 31.74
CA VAL A 22 41.03 35.43 32.50
C VAL A 22 41.51 34.86 33.83
N LEU A 23 42.82 34.83 34.02
CA LEU A 23 43.48 34.36 35.24
C LEU A 23 44.22 35.54 35.86
N GLU A 24 43.95 35.82 37.13
CA GLU A 24 44.50 36.99 37.84
C GLU A 24 46.03 36.97 37.96
N THR A 25 46.66 35.80 37.81
CA THR A 25 48.09 35.57 37.99
C THR A 25 48.86 35.34 36.68
N ALA A 26 48.20 35.37 35.52
CA ALA A 26 48.83 35.03 34.25
C ALA A 26 49.41 36.26 33.54
N GLU A 27 50.73 36.25 33.29
CA GLU A 27 51.43 37.32 32.56
C GLU A 27 51.09 37.37 31.05
N ALA A 28 50.39 36.36 30.52
CA ALA A 28 49.99 36.25 29.12
C ALA A 28 48.54 35.71 28.98
N PRO A 29 47.82 36.04 27.89
CA PRO A 29 46.46 35.55 27.68
C PRO A 29 46.43 34.03 27.49
N VAL A 30 45.70 33.34 28.35
CA VAL A 30 45.47 31.89 28.26
C VAL A 30 44.19 31.63 27.46
N TYR A 31 44.26 30.68 26.53
CA TYR A 31 43.12 30.24 25.74
C TYR A 31 42.85 28.76 26.03
N LEU A 32 41.59 28.45 26.30
CA LEU A 32 41.09 27.09 26.35
C LEU A 32 40.56 26.70 24.96
N ALA A 33 41.19 25.69 24.36
CA ALA A 33 40.70 25.05 23.15
C ALA A 33 40.06 23.71 23.53
N ILE A 34 38.76 23.55 23.23
CA ILE A 34 38.06 22.27 23.33
C ILE A 34 37.78 21.78 21.91
N LEU A 35 38.25 20.56 21.63
CA LEU A 35 38.07 19.87 20.36
C LEU A 35 37.03 18.77 20.57
N TYR A 36 35.91 18.83 19.85
CA TYR A 36 34.91 17.77 19.81
C TYR A 36 35.01 17.03 18.48
N ASP A 37 35.29 15.72 18.52
CA ASP A 37 35.05 14.87 17.35
C ASP A 37 33.54 14.74 17.16
N ILE A 38 33.06 15.13 15.99
CA ILE A 38 31.65 15.13 15.63
C ILE A 38 31.41 14.29 14.38
N GLY A 39 32.41 13.51 13.93
CA GLY A 39 32.25 12.58 12.83
C GLY A 39 31.19 11.54 13.13
N GLU A 40 31.30 10.86 14.28
CA GLU A 40 30.36 9.84 14.73
C GLU A 40 28.95 10.40 14.95
N SER A 41 28.84 11.56 15.59
CA SER A 41 27.56 12.23 15.86
C SER A 41 26.86 12.70 14.58
N ARG A 42 27.59 13.16 13.56
CA ARG A 42 27.03 13.51 12.24
C ARG A 42 26.59 12.29 11.45
N SER A 43 27.37 11.22 11.47
CA SER A 43 27.00 9.94 10.84
C SER A 43 25.75 9.36 11.51
N HIS A 44 25.67 9.44 12.85
CA HIS A 44 24.47 9.08 13.60
C HIS A 44 23.25 9.92 13.21
N ASN A 45 23.38 11.24 13.14
CA ASN A 45 22.26 12.11 12.74
C ASN A 45 21.79 11.83 11.30
N ARG A 46 22.72 11.62 10.36
CA ARG A 46 22.36 11.23 8.99
C ARG A 46 21.69 9.86 8.92
N TRP A 47 22.16 8.92 9.72
CA TRP A 47 21.53 7.60 9.83
C TRP A 47 20.12 7.70 10.43
N LEU A 48 19.93 8.52 11.46
CA LEU A 48 18.62 8.80 12.06
C LEU A 48 17.68 9.47 11.05
N GLU A 49 18.16 10.46 10.30
CA GLU A 49 17.41 11.08 9.20
C GLU A 49 17.06 10.07 8.11
N TYR A 50 17.99 9.20 7.72
CA TYR A 50 17.73 8.14 6.75
C TYR A 50 16.65 7.18 7.25
N MET A 51 16.77 6.69 8.47
CA MET A 51 15.82 5.78 9.12
C MET A 51 14.43 6.40 9.31
N ALA A 52 14.33 7.73 9.48
CA ALA A 52 13.05 8.42 9.55
C ALA A 52 12.26 8.38 8.23
N HIS A 53 12.96 8.16 7.11
CA HIS A 53 12.39 8.23 5.76
C HIS A 53 12.43 6.91 4.98
N HIS A 54 13.00 5.85 5.55
CA HIS A 54 13.14 4.54 4.90
C HIS A 54 12.62 3.40 5.78
N ASP A 55 12.12 2.35 5.13
CA ASP A 55 11.74 1.09 5.74
C ASP A 55 13.00 0.32 6.17
N SER A 56 13.04 -0.11 7.42
CA SER A 56 14.22 -0.75 8.01
C SER A 56 14.53 -2.13 7.41
N LEU A 57 13.53 -2.82 6.87
CA LEU A 57 13.67 -4.17 6.33
C LEU A 57 14.20 -4.17 4.90
N THR A 58 13.59 -3.33 4.05
CA THR A 58 13.84 -3.30 2.60
C THR A 58 14.76 -2.17 2.17
N GLY A 59 14.98 -1.16 3.03
CA GLY A 59 15.71 0.06 2.68
C GLY A 59 14.96 0.97 1.71
N LEU A 60 13.74 0.64 1.31
CA LEU A 60 12.90 1.48 0.46
C LEU A 60 12.44 2.74 1.19
N PRO A 61 12.15 3.84 0.48
CA PRO A 61 11.31 4.92 0.98
C PRO A 61 10.11 4.39 1.79
N ASN A 62 9.86 5.00 2.95
CA ASN A 62 8.66 4.70 3.72
C ASN A 62 7.48 5.58 3.28
N ARG A 63 6.33 5.42 3.94
CA ARG A 63 5.12 6.20 3.67
C ARG A 63 5.35 7.71 3.73
N LEU A 64 6.16 8.20 4.66
CA LEU A 64 6.44 9.63 4.80
C LEU A 64 7.18 10.18 3.57
N LEU A 65 8.24 9.50 3.14
CA LEU A 65 9.02 9.92 1.96
C LEU A 65 8.22 9.75 0.66
N LEU A 66 7.37 8.72 0.56
CA LEU A 66 6.46 8.56 -0.58
C LEU A 66 5.52 9.77 -0.71
N LEU A 67 4.89 10.19 0.39
CA LEU A 67 3.95 11.31 0.38
C LEU A 67 4.63 12.60 -0.08
N ASP A 68 5.81 12.90 0.45
CA ASP A 68 6.61 14.05 0.04
C ASP A 68 6.90 14.03 -1.48
N ARG A 69 7.35 12.89 -2.00
CA ARG A 69 7.60 12.72 -3.45
C ARG A 69 6.34 12.79 -4.29
N LEU A 70 5.21 12.33 -3.78
CA LEU A 70 3.93 12.42 -4.48
C LEU A 70 3.45 13.87 -4.57
N HIS A 71 3.58 14.65 -3.49
CA HIS A 71 3.30 16.09 -3.49
C HIS A 71 4.12 16.83 -4.55
N MET A 72 5.42 16.54 -4.62
CA MET A 72 6.30 17.11 -5.65
C MET A 72 5.87 16.70 -7.06
N THR A 73 5.54 15.41 -7.25
CA THR A 73 5.12 14.87 -8.56
C THR A 73 3.83 15.52 -9.04
N CYS A 74 2.82 15.68 -8.17
CA CYS A 74 1.58 16.41 -8.52
C CYS A 74 1.88 17.84 -8.98
N SER A 75 2.74 18.56 -8.25
CA SER A 75 3.11 19.94 -8.57
C SER A 75 3.82 20.05 -9.93
N ILE A 76 4.72 19.10 -10.22
CA ILE A 76 5.45 19.04 -11.49
C ILE A 76 4.51 18.69 -12.64
N ALA A 77 3.68 17.66 -12.48
CA ALA A 77 2.71 17.20 -13.49
C ALA A 77 1.76 18.32 -13.90
N GLN A 78 1.19 19.05 -12.92
CA GLN A 78 0.32 20.19 -13.17
C GLN A 78 1.03 21.32 -13.92
N ARG A 79 2.23 21.71 -13.46
CA ARG A 79 2.98 22.83 -14.05
C ARG A 79 3.48 22.51 -15.46
N GLN A 80 3.91 21.28 -15.71
CA GLN A 80 4.52 20.88 -16.98
C GLN A 80 3.55 20.21 -17.95
N GLN A 81 2.28 20.03 -17.56
CA GLN A 81 1.27 19.29 -18.34
C GLN A 81 1.79 17.90 -18.74
N ARG A 82 2.43 17.22 -17.79
CA ARG A 82 2.98 15.88 -17.96
C ARG A 82 2.17 14.87 -17.20
N MET A 83 2.05 13.67 -17.76
CA MET A 83 1.42 12.55 -17.08
C MET A 83 2.40 11.88 -16.11
N ALA A 84 1.85 11.43 -14.99
CA ALA A 84 2.52 10.58 -14.00
C ALA A 84 1.55 9.46 -13.60
N ALA A 85 2.04 8.44 -12.89
CA ALA A 85 1.17 7.41 -12.33
C ALA A 85 1.56 7.07 -10.89
N LEU A 86 0.55 6.75 -10.09
CA LEU A 86 0.70 6.15 -8.78
C LEU A 86 0.18 4.71 -8.85
N LEU A 87 1.02 3.76 -8.44
CA LEU A 87 0.67 2.35 -8.38
C LEU A 87 0.72 1.89 -6.93
N PHE A 88 -0.32 1.19 -6.46
CA PHE A 88 -0.28 0.40 -5.25
C PHE A 88 -0.13 -1.07 -5.61
N VAL A 89 0.69 -1.80 -4.85
CA VAL A 89 0.97 -3.22 -5.06
C VAL A 89 0.88 -3.93 -3.71
N ASN A 90 0.12 -5.01 -3.65
CA ASN A 90 0.02 -5.87 -2.48
C ASN A 90 0.35 -7.32 -2.86
N LEU A 91 1.09 -8.03 -2.01
CA LEU A 91 1.40 -9.45 -2.22
C LEU A 91 0.20 -10.31 -1.80
N ASP A 92 -0.40 -11.00 -2.77
CA ASP A 92 -1.64 -11.74 -2.51
C ASP A 92 -1.42 -12.86 -1.51
N ARG A 93 -2.31 -12.97 -0.53
CA ARG A 93 -2.29 -14.02 0.52
C ARG A 93 -1.01 -14.06 1.36
N PHE A 94 -0.23 -12.98 1.41
CA PHE A 94 1.00 -12.92 2.20
C PHE A 94 0.77 -13.20 3.69
N ARG A 95 -0.40 -12.83 4.22
CA ARG A 95 -0.81 -13.16 5.59
C ARG A 95 -0.70 -14.65 5.90
N MET A 96 -1.07 -15.54 4.96
CA MET A 96 -0.96 -16.99 5.16
C MET A 96 0.50 -17.43 5.33
N ILE A 97 1.46 -16.76 4.68
CA ILE A 97 2.88 -17.05 4.87
C ILE A 97 3.33 -16.63 6.25
N ASN A 98 2.95 -15.43 6.69
CA ASN A 98 3.27 -14.94 8.03
C ASN A 98 2.72 -15.85 9.14
N GLU A 99 1.57 -16.49 8.91
CA GLU A 99 0.94 -17.39 9.89
C GLU A 99 1.51 -18.82 9.84
N THR A 100 2.03 -19.27 8.70
CA THR A 100 2.49 -20.67 8.49
C THR A 100 4.00 -20.86 8.50
N ARG A 101 4.78 -19.78 8.42
CA ARG A 101 6.26 -19.81 8.33
C ARG A 101 6.90 -18.92 9.39
N SER A 102 8.22 -19.07 9.56
CA SER A 102 9.00 -18.18 10.42
C SER A 102 9.00 -16.75 9.89
N HIS A 103 9.09 -15.77 10.79
CA HIS A 103 9.25 -14.36 10.43
C HIS A 103 10.44 -14.11 9.50
N ASP A 104 11.53 -14.88 9.64
CA ASP A 104 12.68 -14.78 8.74
C ASP A 104 12.32 -15.11 7.28
N SER A 105 11.39 -16.05 7.07
CA SER A 105 10.94 -16.43 5.72
C SER A 105 10.14 -15.31 5.06
N SER A 106 9.24 -14.67 5.82
CA SER A 106 8.43 -13.58 5.28
C SER A 106 9.25 -12.32 5.04
N ASP A 107 10.26 -12.06 5.88
CA ASP A 107 11.24 -11.00 5.67
C ASP A 107 12.07 -11.21 4.39
N ILE A 108 12.49 -12.45 4.09
CA ILE A 108 13.17 -12.77 2.83
C ILE A 108 12.26 -12.50 1.63
N VAL A 109 10.99 -12.94 1.69
CA VAL A 109 10.01 -12.67 0.63
C VAL A 109 9.84 -11.18 0.39
N LEU A 110 9.73 -10.37 1.46
CA LEU A 110 9.58 -8.92 1.35
C LEU A 110 10.81 -8.23 0.76
N ARG A 111 12.01 -8.66 1.14
CA ARG A 111 13.25 -8.15 0.54
C ARG A 111 13.32 -8.52 -0.94
N GLU A 112 13.11 -9.78 -1.29
CA GLU A 112 13.15 -10.22 -2.68
C GLU A 112 12.05 -9.55 -3.53
N ALA A 113 10.85 -9.36 -3.00
CA ALA A 113 9.77 -8.61 -3.65
C ALA A 113 10.19 -7.16 -3.92
N SER A 114 10.78 -6.48 -2.92
CA SER A 114 11.28 -5.11 -3.09
C SER A 114 12.30 -4.99 -4.22
N GLU A 115 13.25 -5.92 -4.32
CA GLU A 115 14.23 -5.95 -5.40
C GLU A 115 13.59 -6.22 -6.77
N ARG A 116 12.64 -7.16 -6.86
CA ARG A 116 11.90 -7.44 -8.09
C ARG A 116 11.13 -6.21 -8.57
N ILE A 117 10.50 -5.47 -7.66
CA ILE A 117 9.77 -4.24 -7.98
C ILE A 117 10.74 -3.14 -8.44
N GLN A 118 11.85 -2.92 -7.73
CA GLN A 118 12.86 -1.92 -8.11
C GLN A 118 13.42 -2.14 -9.52
N ARG A 119 13.68 -3.41 -9.90
CA ARG A 119 14.17 -3.75 -11.26
C ARG A 119 13.16 -3.44 -12.37
N CYS A 120 11.88 -3.22 -12.04
CA CYS A 120 10.86 -2.90 -13.03
C CYS A 120 10.85 -1.42 -13.42
N VAL A 121 11.36 -0.53 -12.56
CA VAL A 121 11.28 0.93 -12.73
C VAL A 121 12.64 1.58 -12.97
N ARG A 122 12.65 2.87 -13.28
CA ARG A 122 13.87 3.67 -13.49
C ARG A 122 14.30 4.33 -12.18
N ASP A 123 15.55 4.79 -12.11
CA ASP A 123 16.07 5.53 -10.96
C ASP A 123 15.33 6.85 -10.66
N SER A 124 14.67 7.42 -11.68
CA SER A 124 13.83 8.61 -11.54
C SER A 124 12.46 8.33 -10.91
N ASP A 125 12.05 7.07 -10.88
CA ASP A 125 10.80 6.64 -10.28
C ASP A 125 11.01 6.35 -8.79
N THR A 126 9.93 6.29 -8.03
CA THR A 126 9.99 5.94 -6.61
C THR A 126 9.34 4.60 -6.40
N VAL A 127 9.99 3.73 -5.62
CA VAL A 127 9.38 2.55 -5.00
C VAL A 127 9.41 2.78 -3.50
N ALA A 128 8.30 2.55 -2.82
CA ALA A 128 8.17 2.69 -1.38
C ALA A 128 7.50 1.45 -0.79
N ARG A 129 7.80 1.17 0.48
CA ARG A 129 7.04 0.20 1.28
C ARG A 129 6.19 0.95 2.30
N LEU A 130 4.89 0.69 2.29
CA LEU A 130 3.93 1.37 3.17
C LEU A 130 3.81 0.68 4.53
N GLY A 131 4.10 -0.62 4.57
CA GLY A 131 4.01 -1.49 5.75
C GLY A 131 3.50 -2.87 5.33
N GLY A 132 3.74 -3.90 6.15
CA GLY A 132 3.30 -5.26 5.83
C GLY A 132 3.80 -5.72 4.45
N ASP A 133 2.87 -6.11 3.60
CA ASP A 133 3.03 -6.53 2.19
C ASP A 133 2.68 -5.44 1.17
N GLU A 134 2.48 -4.20 1.61
CA GLU A 134 2.05 -3.10 0.77
C GLU A 134 3.23 -2.27 0.24
N PHE A 135 3.27 -2.12 -1.07
CA PHE A 135 4.22 -1.29 -1.80
C PHE A 135 3.49 -0.22 -2.60
N ALA A 136 4.16 0.90 -2.83
CA ALA A 136 3.67 1.96 -3.69
C ALA A 136 4.76 2.43 -4.64
N LEU A 137 4.38 2.79 -5.86
CA LEU A 137 5.29 3.31 -6.87
C LEU A 137 4.79 4.64 -7.42
N ILE A 138 5.71 5.56 -7.66
CA ILE A 138 5.45 6.81 -8.38
C ILE A 138 6.26 6.78 -9.67
N LEU A 139 5.56 6.74 -10.81
CA LEU A 139 6.15 6.89 -12.13
C LEU A 139 6.13 8.38 -12.49
N THR A 140 7.29 9.04 -12.39
CA THR A 140 7.36 10.52 -12.34
C THR A 140 7.16 11.20 -13.69
N THR A 141 7.36 10.49 -14.80
CA THR A 141 7.08 10.98 -16.15
C THR A 141 6.75 9.81 -17.06
N ILE A 142 5.48 9.68 -17.41
CA ILE A 142 5.00 8.74 -18.43
C ILE A 142 4.50 9.50 -19.66
N GLY A 143 4.62 8.90 -20.84
CA GLY A 143 4.12 9.49 -22.07
C GLY A 143 2.63 9.20 -22.30
N LYS A 144 2.16 8.05 -21.80
CA LYS A 144 0.76 7.59 -21.90
C LYS A 144 0.46 6.54 -20.83
N GLY A 145 -0.84 6.31 -20.56
CA GLY A 145 -1.27 5.30 -19.59
C GLY A 145 -0.72 3.89 -19.84
N SER A 146 -0.45 3.51 -21.09
CA SER A 146 0.15 2.21 -21.41
C SER A 146 1.58 2.03 -20.87
N ASP A 147 2.27 3.10 -20.49
CA ASP A 147 3.59 2.98 -19.88
C ASP A 147 3.46 2.41 -18.45
N ALA A 148 2.42 2.82 -17.71
CA ALA A 148 2.09 2.25 -16.40
C ALA A 148 1.62 0.80 -16.52
N ASP A 149 0.85 0.49 -17.58
CA ASP A 149 0.41 -0.87 -17.94
C ASP A 149 1.59 -1.85 -18.09
N ILE A 150 2.61 -1.44 -18.85
CA ILE A 150 3.83 -2.24 -19.06
C ILE A 150 4.61 -2.45 -17.76
N ILE A 151 4.63 -1.47 -16.85
CA ILE A 151 5.30 -1.58 -15.56
C ILE A 151 4.53 -2.55 -14.64
N ALA A 152 3.21 -2.38 -14.53
CA ALA A 152 2.37 -3.25 -13.73
C ALA A 152 2.45 -4.71 -14.18
N GLY A 153 2.34 -4.96 -15.49
CA GLY A 153 2.50 -6.30 -16.05
C GLY A 153 3.89 -6.92 -15.77
N ARG A 154 4.96 -6.12 -15.80
CA ARG A 154 6.31 -6.57 -15.41
C ARG A 154 6.40 -6.95 -13.93
N ILE A 155 5.82 -6.13 -13.05
CA ILE A 155 5.79 -6.40 -11.60
C ILE A 155 5.07 -7.73 -11.35
N LEU A 156 3.84 -7.89 -11.86
CA LEU A 156 3.05 -9.10 -11.67
C LEU A 156 3.77 -10.34 -12.18
N LYS A 157 4.32 -10.28 -13.40
CA LYS A 157 5.13 -11.39 -13.96
C LYS A 157 6.33 -11.71 -13.08
N GLY A 158 7.01 -10.69 -12.55
CA GLY A 158 8.13 -10.87 -11.62
C GLY A 158 7.71 -11.57 -10.33
N MET A 159 6.50 -11.33 -9.82
CA MET A 159 6.00 -11.96 -8.59
C MET A 159 5.67 -13.44 -8.75
N THR A 160 5.28 -13.88 -9.96
CA THR A 160 5.00 -15.31 -10.23
C THR A 160 6.23 -16.23 -10.14
N GLN A 161 7.44 -15.68 -10.14
CA GLN A 161 8.66 -16.47 -9.95
C GLN A 161 8.76 -16.97 -8.50
N PRO A 162 9.25 -18.19 -8.25
CA PRO A 162 9.38 -18.72 -6.89
C PRO A 162 10.28 -17.83 -6.03
N PHE A 163 9.86 -17.55 -4.80
CA PHE A 163 10.68 -16.87 -3.80
C PHE A 163 11.55 -17.91 -3.08
N ASN A 164 12.86 -17.71 -3.12
CA ASN A 164 13.81 -18.69 -2.59
C ASN A 164 14.03 -18.45 -1.10
N VAL A 165 13.22 -19.11 -0.27
CA VAL A 165 13.44 -19.19 1.19
C VAL A 165 14.10 -20.52 1.56
N ALA A 166 14.84 -20.55 2.68
CA ALA A 166 15.74 -21.64 3.05
C ALA A 166 15.11 -23.04 3.03
N ASP A 167 13.83 -23.16 3.41
CA ASP A 167 13.17 -24.46 3.58
C ASP A 167 12.49 -24.99 2.31
N SER A 168 11.90 -24.11 1.48
CA SER A 168 11.18 -24.47 0.25
C SER A 168 10.74 -23.24 -0.53
N PRO A 169 10.66 -23.30 -1.87
CA PRO A 169 10.20 -22.17 -2.66
C PRO A 169 8.77 -21.78 -2.31
N ILE A 170 8.53 -20.48 -2.17
CA ILE A 170 7.20 -19.90 -1.95
C ILE A 170 6.68 -19.34 -3.27
N PHE A 171 5.42 -19.61 -3.58
CA PHE A 171 4.74 -19.09 -4.77
C PHE A 171 3.67 -18.09 -4.34
N LEU A 172 3.78 -16.87 -4.87
CA LEU A 172 2.83 -15.80 -4.62
C LEU A 172 2.50 -15.08 -5.93
N THR A 173 1.41 -14.33 -5.88
CA THR A 173 1.06 -13.34 -6.88
C THR A 173 1.01 -11.97 -6.22
N ALA A 174 0.79 -10.92 -7.01
CA ALA A 174 0.53 -9.60 -6.49
C ALA A 174 -0.64 -8.97 -7.23
N SER A 175 -1.40 -8.17 -6.51
CA SER A 175 -2.45 -7.32 -7.08
C SER A 175 -1.95 -5.88 -7.17
N CYS A 176 -2.40 -5.15 -8.19
CA CYS A 176 -1.99 -3.76 -8.38
C CYS A 176 -3.15 -2.81 -8.72
N GLY A 177 -3.24 -1.70 -8.00
CA GLY A 177 -4.14 -0.59 -8.32
C GLY A 177 -3.37 0.57 -8.94
N ILE A 178 -3.86 1.14 -10.04
CA ILE A 178 -3.16 2.17 -10.82
C ILE A 178 -4.02 3.43 -10.91
N THR A 179 -3.44 4.59 -10.64
CA THR A 179 -4.03 5.90 -10.95
C THR A 179 -3.11 6.73 -11.81
N LEU A 180 -3.70 7.48 -12.73
CA LEU A 180 -3.04 8.38 -13.65
C LEU A 180 -3.23 9.83 -13.20
N LEU A 181 -2.15 10.60 -13.22
CA LEU A 181 -2.20 12.05 -13.04
C LEU A 181 -2.10 12.71 -14.42
N PRO A 182 -2.88 13.77 -14.70
CA PRO A 182 -3.87 14.40 -13.83
C PRO A 182 -5.29 13.77 -13.87
N ASP A 183 -5.51 12.78 -14.74
CA ASP A 183 -6.85 12.29 -15.10
C ASP A 183 -7.67 11.73 -13.92
N ASP A 184 -7.02 10.98 -13.04
CA ASP A 184 -7.65 10.34 -11.87
C ASP A 184 -7.51 11.18 -10.60
N GLY A 185 -6.87 12.35 -10.67
CA GLY A 185 -6.67 13.22 -9.51
C GLY A 185 -5.44 14.10 -9.64
N THR A 186 -5.45 15.21 -8.89
CA THR A 186 -4.34 16.17 -8.91
C THR A 186 -3.75 16.47 -7.53
N ASP A 187 -4.32 15.88 -6.48
CA ASP A 187 -3.84 15.95 -5.10
C ASP A 187 -3.52 14.55 -4.54
N PRO A 188 -2.49 14.41 -3.69
CA PRO A 188 -2.11 13.11 -3.14
C PRO A 188 -3.25 12.36 -2.40
N PRO A 189 -4.05 12.98 -1.52
CA PRO A 189 -5.16 12.28 -0.86
C PRO A 189 -6.14 11.60 -1.83
N THR A 190 -6.53 12.28 -2.90
CA THR A 190 -7.41 11.72 -3.93
C THR A 190 -6.76 10.55 -4.65
N LEU A 191 -5.50 10.70 -5.08
CA LEU A 191 -4.78 9.67 -5.82
C LEU A 191 -4.54 8.40 -4.99
N LEU A 192 -4.17 8.55 -3.72
CA LEU A 192 -3.98 7.43 -2.79
C LEU A 192 -5.29 6.68 -2.58
N ARG A 193 -6.41 7.40 -2.41
CA ARG A 193 -7.73 6.79 -2.29
C ARG A 193 -8.10 6.02 -3.55
N HIS A 194 -7.97 6.62 -4.72
CA HIS A 194 -8.30 5.99 -5.99
C HIS A 194 -7.41 4.77 -6.31
N ALA A 195 -6.12 4.83 -5.98
CA ALA A 195 -5.20 3.70 -6.14
C ALA A 195 -5.57 2.54 -5.20
N GLY A 196 -5.97 2.85 -3.96
CA GLY A 196 -6.48 1.87 -3.01
C GLY A 196 -7.76 1.18 -3.49
N MET A 197 -8.68 1.93 -4.09
CA MET A 197 -9.91 1.37 -4.66
C MET A 197 -9.64 0.43 -5.83
N ALA A 198 -8.75 0.83 -6.74
CA ALA A 198 -8.34 -0.02 -7.86
C ALA A 198 -7.60 -1.28 -7.37
N LEU A 199 -6.77 -1.17 -6.33
CA LEU A 199 -6.11 -2.32 -5.73
C LEU A 199 -7.11 -3.28 -5.10
N PHE A 200 -8.07 -2.74 -4.35
CA PHE A 200 -9.13 -3.53 -3.74
C PHE A 200 -9.92 -4.32 -4.79
N GLU A 201 -10.34 -3.68 -5.88
CA GLU A 201 -11.01 -4.38 -6.98
C GLU A 201 -10.13 -5.47 -7.61
N ALA A 202 -8.82 -5.23 -7.76
CA ALA A 202 -7.90 -6.24 -8.26
C ALA A 202 -7.86 -7.48 -7.34
N GLN A 203 -7.87 -7.29 -6.02
CA GLN A 203 -7.87 -8.37 -5.03
C GLN A 203 -9.20 -9.14 -5.03
N GLU A 204 -10.34 -8.44 -5.13
CA GLU A 204 -11.68 -9.05 -5.13
C GLU A 204 -11.91 -9.94 -6.35
N THR A 205 -11.25 -9.65 -7.48
CA THR A 205 -11.33 -10.50 -8.69
C THR A 205 -10.45 -11.76 -8.65
N GLY A 206 -9.94 -12.13 -7.47
CA GLY A 206 -9.14 -13.34 -7.23
C GLY A 206 -7.62 -13.10 -7.16
N GLY A 207 -7.19 -11.84 -7.26
CA GLY A 207 -5.79 -11.42 -7.20
C GLY A 207 -4.98 -11.73 -8.45
N GLY A 208 -3.68 -11.42 -8.41
CA GLY A 208 -2.76 -11.66 -9.53
C GLY A 208 -3.03 -10.83 -10.78
N VAL A 209 -3.76 -9.72 -10.64
CA VAL A 209 -4.14 -8.80 -11.72
C VAL A 209 -3.89 -7.36 -11.32
N TYR A 210 -3.90 -6.46 -12.31
CA TYR A 210 -3.91 -5.02 -12.06
C TYR A 210 -5.19 -4.39 -12.60
N ARG A 211 -5.56 -3.28 -11.98
CA ARG A 211 -6.71 -2.46 -12.37
C ARG A 211 -6.30 -1.00 -12.40
N PHE A 212 -6.70 -0.31 -13.47
CA PHE A 212 -6.73 1.14 -13.47
C PHE A 212 -7.95 1.61 -12.72
N PHE A 213 -7.82 2.68 -11.97
CA PHE A 213 -8.97 3.35 -11.39
C PHE A 213 -9.95 3.75 -12.48
N THR A 214 -11.24 3.53 -12.22
CA THR A 214 -12.31 4.10 -13.02
C THR A 214 -13.32 4.78 -12.09
N PRO A 215 -13.98 5.87 -12.51
CA PRO A 215 -15.01 6.53 -11.70
C PRO A 215 -16.12 5.59 -11.24
N GLN A 216 -16.42 4.53 -11.99
CA GLN A 216 -17.40 3.50 -11.66
C GLN A 216 -17.03 2.75 -10.37
N MET A 217 -15.74 2.52 -10.10
CA MET A 217 -15.27 1.88 -8.86
C MET A 217 -15.71 2.69 -7.63
N LYS A 218 -15.80 4.02 -7.78
CA LYS A 218 -16.29 4.91 -6.72
C LYS A 218 -17.76 4.72 -6.42
N SER A 219 -18.59 4.53 -7.44
CA SER A 219 -20.01 4.20 -7.26
C SER A 219 -20.16 2.85 -6.57
N LEU A 220 -19.48 1.82 -7.07
CA LEU A 220 -19.53 0.45 -6.55
C LEU A 220 -19.09 0.36 -5.09
N ALA A 221 -18.00 1.03 -4.70
CA ALA A 221 -17.54 1.04 -3.31
C ALA A 221 -18.55 1.70 -2.37
N GLN A 222 -19.19 2.79 -2.81
CA GLN A 222 -20.21 3.48 -2.04
C GLN A 222 -21.48 2.62 -1.90
N GLU A 223 -21.94 2.04 -3.01
CA GLU A 223 -23.07 1.11 -3.04
C GLU A 223 -22.84 -0.09 -2.10
N ARG A 224 -21.62 -0.62 -2.06
CA ARG A 224 -21.23 -1.72 -1.15
C ARG A 224 -21.28 -1.32 0.31
N LEU A 225 -20.77 -0.14 0.68
CA LEU A 225 -20.86 0.37 2.06
C LEU A 225 -22.30 0.60 2.49
N ASP A 226 -23.12 1.17 1.61
CA ASP A 226 -24.54 1.39 1.86
C ASP A 226 -25.27 0.05 2.00
N LEU A 227 -24.91 -0.96 1.21
CA LEU A 227 -25.47 -2.31 1.30
C LEU A 227 -25.03 -3.03 2.59
N GLU A 228 -23.77 -2.93 3.01
CA GLU A 228 -23.31 -3.50 4.29
C GLU A 228 -24.08 -2.88 5.46
N ARG A 229 -24.21 -1.55 5.50
CA ARG A 229 -24.99 -0.87 6.53
C ARG A 229 -26.43 -1.39 6.53
N LYS A 230 -27.07 -1.50 5.37
CA LYS A 230 -28.43 -2.03 5.23
C LYS A 230 -28.56 -3.47 5.73
N LEU A 231 -27.59 -4.34 5.43
CA LEU A 231 -27.59 -5.73 5.93
C LEU A 231 -27.53 -5.78 7.46
N ARG A 232 -26.66 -4.96 8.08
CA ARG A 232 -26.56 -4.87 9.54
C ARG A 232 -27.85 -4.33 10.16
N GLU A 233 -28.44 -3.30 9.58
CA GLU A 233 -29.73 -2.75 10.04
C GLU A 233 -30.86 -3.77 9.90
N ALA A 234 -30.91 -4.50 8.78
CA ALA A 234 -31.92 -5.51 8.52
C ALA A 234 -31.81 -6.72 9.44
N LEU A 235 -30.60 -7.11 9.83
CA LEU A 235 -30.35 -8.13 10.85
C LEU A 235 -30.91 -7.70 12.22
N VAL A 236 -30.61 -6.46 12.64
CA VAL A 236 -31.07 -5.95 13.95
C VAL A 236 -32.57 -5.71 13.99
N GLN A 237 -33.16 -5.30 12.87
CA GLN A 237 -34.58 -4.92 12.76
C GLN A 237 -35.47 -6.02 12.17
N GLU A 238 -34.93 -7.23 11.95
CA GLU A 238 -35.64 -8.39 11.38
C GLU A 238 -36.36 -8.07 10.05
N LYS A 239 -35.71 -7.28 9.18
CA LYS A 239 -36.30 -6.78 7.91
C LYS A 239 -36.09 -7.71 6.71
N PHE A 240 -35.57 -8.91 6.92
CA PHE A 240 -35.46 -9.89 5.85
C PHE A 240 -36.82 -10.50 5.53
N LEU A 241 -37.08 -10.67 4.24
CA LEU A 241 -38.26 -11.35 3.74
C LEU A 241 -37.87 -12.72 3.21
N VAL A 242 -38.76 -13.71 3.35
CA VAL A 242 -38.58 -15.05 2.79
C VAL A 242 -39.60 -15.26 1.69
N PHE A 243 -39.12 -15.46 0.47
CA PHE A 243 -39.93 -15.80 -0.69
C PHE A 243 -39.83 -17.31 -0.93
N TYR A 244 -40.89 -17.93 -1.42
CA TYR A 244 -40.92 -19.36 -1.69
C TYR A 244 -41.05 -19.61 -3.19
N GLN A 245 -40.08 -20.33 -3.77
CA GLN A 245 -40.15 -20.77 -5.17
C GLN A 245 -40.57 -22.24 -5.22
N PRO A 246 -41.73 -22.58 -5.83
CA PRO A 246 -42.21 -23.96 -5.85
C PRO A 246 -41.33 -24.85 -6.74
N ILE A 247 -41.04 -26.05 -6.25
CA ILE A 247 -40.39 -27.12 -6.99
C ILE A 247 -41.49 -28.05 -7.48
N VAL A 248 -41.59 -28.24 -8.80
CA VAL A 248 -42.67 -28.97 -9.44
C VAL A 248 -42.14 -30.28 -10.02
N ASP A 249 -42.77 -31.40 -9.68
CA ASP A 249 -42.57 -32.67 -10.36
C ASP A 249 -43.15 -32.55 -11.77
N LEU A 250 -42.31 -32.75 -12.79
CA LEU A 250 -42.71 -32.59 -14.20
C LEU A 250 -43.60 -33.72 -14.72
N GLU A 251 -43.50 -34.91 -14.15
CA GLU A 251 -44.30 -36.09 -14.53
C GLU A 251 -45.72 -35.94 -13.99
N HIS A 252 -45.86 -35.58 -12.72
CA HIS A 252 -47.16 -35.47 -12.05
C HIS A 252 -47.75 -34.05 -12.07
N ARG A 253 -46.96 -33.04 -12.47
CA ARG A 253 -47.30 -31.60 -12.45
C ARG A 253 -47.79 -31.10 -11.09
N GLN A 254 -47.25 -31.68 -10.02
CA GLN A 254 -47.59 -31.31 -8.64
C GLN A 254 -46.40 -30.62 -7.98
N VAL A 255 -46.69 -29.68 -7.08
CA VAL A 255 -45.65 -29.07 -6.25
C VAL A 255 -45.18 -30.10 -5.23
N VAL A 256 -43.90 -30.43 -5.26
CA VAL A 256 -43.26 -31.42 -4.37
C VAL A 256 -42.41 -30.77 -3.27
N GLY A 257 -42.22 -29.46 -3.34
CA GLY A 257 -41.51 -28.69 -2.33
C GLY A 257 -41.44 -27.21 -2.69
N ALA A 258 -40.71 -26.45 -1.89
CA ALA A 258 -40.39 -25.06 -2.19
C ALA A 258 -38.98 -24.72 -1.70
N GLU A 259 -38.26 -23.92 -2.48
CA GLU A 259 -37.01 -23.30 -2.06
C GLU A 259 -37.30 -21.98 -1.35
N ALA A 260 -36.75 -21.81 -0.15
CA ALA A 260 -36.84 -20.57 0.62
C ALA A 260 -35.73 -19.62 0.19
N LEU A 261 -36.11 -18.46 -0.34
CA LEU A 261 -35.22 -17.48 -0.93
C LEU A 261 -35.27 -16.18 -0.12
N LEU A 262 -34.15 -15.82 0.49
CA LEU A 262 -34.05 -14.61 1.28
C LEU A 262 -34.09 -13.37 0.38
N ARG A 263 -34.80 -12.33 0.82
CA ARG A 263 -34.94 -11.05 0.14
C ARG A 263 -34.72 -9.91 1.12
N LEU A 264 -34.19 -8.81 0.61
CA LEU A 264 -34.03 -7.56 1.33
C LEU A 264 -34.64 -6.45 0.50
N GLU A 265 -35.49 -5.62 1.08
CA GLU A 265 -36.04 -4.46 0.38
C GLU A 265 -34.98 -3.39 0.15
N ASP A 266 -34.98 -2.79 -1.04
CA ASP A 266 -34.20 -1.58 -1.32
C ASP A 266 -34.88 -0.32 -0.74
N GLU A 267 -34.30 0.86 -1.00
CA GLU A 267 -34.86 2.12 -0.47
C GLU A 267 -36.23 2.49 -1.08
N THR A 268 -36.59 1.86 -2.19
CA THR A 268 -37.89 2.03 -2.84
C THR A 268 -38.93 1.01 -2.38
N GLY A 269 -38.55 0.07 -1.49
CA GLY A 269 -39.40 -1.02 -1.02
C GLY A 269 -39.45 -2.22 -1.98
N VAL A 270 -38.56 -2.28 -2.98
CA VAL A 270 -38.52 -3.39 -3.94
C VAL A 270 -37.60 -4.49 -3.40
N PRO A 271 -38.04 -5.77 -3.33
CA PRO A 271 -37.21 -6.87 -2.85
C PRO A 271 -36.07 -7.18 -3.83
N ASN A 272 -34.83 -7.06 -3.35
CA ASN A 272 -33.62 -7.43 -4.08
C ASN A 272 -33.42 -8.95 -4.16
N THR A 273 -32.72 -9.41 -5.19
CA THR A 273 -32.33 -10.82 -5.33
C THR A 273 -31.29 -11.22 -4.28
N THR A 274 -31.32 -12.47 -3.80
CA THR A 274 -30.33 -12.95 -2.81
C THR A 274 -28.89 -12.75 -3.29
N SER A 275 -28.65 -13.00 -4.58
CA SER A 275 -27.33 -12.84 -5.21
C SER A 275 -26.80 -11.41 -5.17
N SER A 276 -27.66 -10.38 -5.07
CA SER A 276 -27.20 -8.99 -5.05
C SER A 276 -26.53 -8.59 -3.74
N PHE A 277 -26.76 -9.33 -2.65
CA PHE A 277 -26.20 -9.04 -1.34
C PHE A 277 -25.46 -10.21 -0.70
N LEU A 278 -25.52 -11.41 -1.30
CA LEU A 278 -24.87 -12.61 -0.78
C LEU A 278 -23.36 -12.43 -0.61
N SER A 279 -22.66 -11.94 -1.64
CA SER A 279 -21.21 -11.73 -1.59
C SER A 279 -20.79 -10.80 -0.45
N VAL A 280 -21.50 -9.68 -0.28
CA VAL A 280 -21.24 -8.74 0.82
C VAL A 280 -21.51 -9.39 2.17
N ALA A 281 -22.58 -10.18 2.31
CA ALA A 281 -22.90 -10.88 3.55
C ALA A 281 -21.85 -11.96 3.92
N GLU A 282 -21.27 -12.64 2.93
CA GLU A 282 -20.20 -13.62 3.12
C GLU A 282 -18.90 -12.96 3.59
N GLU A 283 -18.46 -11.93 2.88
CA GLU A 283 -17.20 -11.21 3.17
C GLU A 283 -17.22 -10.49 4.52
N THR A 284 -18.39 -10.03 4.95
CA THR A 284 -18.58 -9.36 6.24
C THR A 284 -18.91 -10.31 7.39
N ASN A 285 -18.88 -11.63 7.15
CA ASN A 285 -19.29 -12.67 8.09
C ASN A 285 -20.72 -12.51 8.64
N LEU A 286 -21.58 -11.75 7.96
CA LEU A 286 -22.99 -11.58 8.32
C LEU A 286 -23.80 -12.83 7.98
N ILE A 287 -23.33 -13.67 7.05
CA ILE A 287 -24.04 -14.88 6.63
C ILE A 287 -24.34 -15.85 7.78
N GLY A 288 -23.42 -15.95 8.76
CA GLY A 288 -23.63 -16.79 9.94
C GLY A 288 -24.73 -16.28 10.87
N GLN A 289 -25.03 -14.98 10.84
CA GLN A 289 -26.12 -14.37 11.60
C GLN A 289 -27.46 -14.41 10.84
N ILE A 290 -27.40 -14.45 9.51
CA ILE A 290 -28.58 -14.56 8.63
C ILE A 290 -29.12 -15.99 8.59
N GLY A 291 -28.24 -17.00 8.68
CA GLY A 291 -28.59 -18.42 8.59
C GLY A 291 -28.97 -19.10 9.91
N MET A 292 -28.96 -18.39 11.04
CA MET A 292 -29.44 -18.83 12.35
C MET A 292 -30.76 -18.14 12.68
#